data_AF-A0A0C3LP51-F1
#
_entry.id   AF-A0A0C3LP51-F1
#
_cell.length_a   1.000
_cell.length_b   1.000
_cell.length_c   1.000
_cell.angle_alpha   90.00
_cell.angle_beta   90.00
_cell.angle_gamma   90.00
#
_symmetry.space_group_name_H-M   'P 1'
#
loop_
_entity.id
_entity.type
_entity.pdbx_description
1 polymer ?
#
loop_
_entity_poly.entity_id
_entity_poly.type
_entity_poly.pdbx_seq_one_letter_code
_entity_poly.pdbx_strand_id
1 'polypeptide(L)'
;MTQSHPPSRLLLLCLRGPLPHVVEFLERLRNMVQDEVSALGKRTVASKDENQDELSKKLVELRRIRNDSKRIFKDLQPSSDFYFGRKSYPPASVSDIVGKVKSISMQVQSLRPFLEISEDMDYELGVEPLLSDRVAWA
;
A
#
# COMPACT_ATOMS: atom_id res chain seq x y z
N MET A 1 -13.22 21.62 29.77
CA MET A 1 -12.51 20.37 30.09
C MET A 1 -12.29 19.62 28.79
N THR A 2 -11.10 19.72 28.20
CA THR A 2 -10.71 18.93 27.03
C THR A 2 -10.52 17.50 27.48
N GLN A 3 -11.48 16.62 27.14
CA GLN A 3 -11.27 15.18 27.27
C GLN A 3 -10.11 14.82 26.35
N SER A 4 -8.93 14.57 26.93
CA SER A 4 -7.79 14.03 26.20
C SER A 4 -8.11 12.59 25.84
N HIS A 5 -8.82 12.39 24.72
CA HIS A 5 -8.94 11.07 24.14
C HIS A 5 -7.53 10.52 23.91
N PRO A 6 -7.23 9.30 24.36
CA PRO A 6 -5.92 8.70 24.11
C PRO A 6 -5.67 8.69 22.59
N PRO A 7 -4.46 9.02 22.13
CA PRO A 7 -4.14 9.00 20.72
C PRO A 7 -4.44 7.62 20.13
N SER A 8 -5.07 7.59 18.95
CA SER A 8 -5.46 6.33 18.31
C SER A 8 -4.25 5.38 18.16
N ARG A 9 -4.47 4.08 18.32
CA ARG A 9 -3.42 3.03 18.20
C ARG A 9 -2.54 3.23 16.97
N LEU A 10 -3.14 3.46 15.80
CA LEU A 10 -2.40 3.69 14.56
C LEU A 10 -1.56 4.97 14.58
N LEU A 11 -2.02 6.02 15.27
CA LEU A 11 -1.25 7.26 15.40
C LEU A 11 0.03 7.04 16.21
N LEU A 12 -0.07 6.30 17.33
CA LEU A 12 1.11 5.93 18.13
C LEU A 12 2.08 5.03 17.36
N LEU A 13 1.56 4.07 16.58
CA LEU A 13 2.39 3.20 15.75
C LEU A 13 3.05 3.98 14.63
N CYS A 14 2.32 4.84 13.92
CA CYS A 14 2.91 5.68 12.87
C CYS A 14 4.01 6.59 13.42
N LEU A 15 3.90 7.06 14.67
CA LEU A 15 4.91 7.89 15.35
C LEU A 15 6.13 7.13 15.87
N ARG A 16 5.99 5.84 16.22
CA ARG A 16 7.05 5.02 16.84
C ARG A 16 7.91 4.22 15.84
N GLY A 17 7.60 4.27 14.55
CA GLY A 17 8.53 3.89 13.48
C GLY A 17 8.36 2.52 12.79
N PRO A 18 7.24 2.28 12.08
CA PRO A 18 7.20 1.30 10.98
C PRO A 18 7.00 1.95 9.60
N LEU A 19 6.95 3.29 9.51
CA LEU A 19 6.71 3.97 8.23
C LEU A 19 7.74 3.60 7.12
N PRO A 20 9.05 3.46 7.41
CA PRO A 20 10.02 2.94 6.44
C PRO A 20 9.64 1.55 5.90
N HIS A 21 9.22 0.64 6.76
CA HIS A 21 8.82 -0.71 6.35
C HIS A 21 7.49 -0.70 5.58
N VAL A 22 6.57 0.23 5.89
CA VAL A 22 5.35 0.43 5.11
C VAL A 22 5.68 0.91 3.69
N VAL A 23 6.65 1.81 3.56
CA VAL A 23 7.15 2.27 2.27
C VAL A 23 7.80 1.12 1.49
N GLU A 24 8.59 0.26 2.16
CA GLU A 24 9.18 -0.94 1.56
C GLU A 24 8.11 -1.94 1.10
N PHE A 25 7.08 -2.18 1.92
CA PHE A 25 5.94 -3.04 1.57
C PHE A 25 5.21 -2.53 0.32
N LEU A 26 4.94 -1.23 0.27
CA LEU A 26 4.34 -0.60 -0.91
C LEU A 26 5.22 -0.69 -2.16
N GLU A 27 6.53 -0.63 -2.00
CA GLU A 27 7.46 -0.82 -3.11
C GLU A 27 7.44 -2.25 -3.64
N ARG A 28 7.43 -3.27 -2.77
CA ARG A 28 7.28 -4.67 -3.17
C ARG A 28 5.96 -4.92 -3.90
N LEU A 29 4.85 -4.42 -3.35
CA LEU A 29 3.53 -4.50 -4.00
C LEU A 29 3.53 -3.86 -5.38
N ARG A 30 4.10 -2.65 -5.51
CA ARG A 30 4.18 -1.95 -6.79
C ARG A 30 4.93 -2.77 -7.83
N ASN A 31 6.03 -3.42 -7.45
CA ASN A 31 6.83 -4.23 -8.37
C ASN A 31 6.04 -5.45 -8.84
N MET A 32 5.39 -6.20 -7.93
CA MET A 32 4.52 -7.33 -8.28
C MET A 32 3.39 -6.92 -9.25
N VAL A 33 2.73 -5.79 -8.98
CA VAL A 33 1.69 -5.26 -9.88
C VAL A 33 2.24 -4.91 -11.25
N GLN A 34 3.43 -4.31 -11.30
CA GLN A 34 4.05 -3.93 -12.57
C GLN A 34 4.46 -5.15 -13.41
N ASP A 35 4.91 -6.22 -12.76
CA ASP A 35 5.25 -7.49 -13.41
C ASP A 35 4.00 -8.15 -14.01
N GLU A 36 2.90 -8.21 -13.25
CA GLU A 36 1.64 -8.79 -13.73
C GLU A 36 1.00 -7.96 -14.85
N VAL A 37 1.02 -6.62 -14.75
CA VAL A 37 0.57 -5.75 -15.85
C VAL A 37 1.37 -6.01 -17.13
N SER A 38 2.67 -6.25 -17.00
CA SER A 38 3.55 -6.53 -18.13
C SER A 38 3.28 -7.92 -18.72
N ALA A 39 3.03 -8.92 -17.86
CA ALA A 39 2.66 -10.28 -18.27
C ALA A 39 1.30 -10.32 -18.97
N LEU A 40 0.26 -9.71 -18.39
CA LEU A 40 -1.07 -9.61 -19.00
C LEU A 40 -1.05 -8.81 -20.29
N GLY A 41 -0.30 -7.69 -20.35
CA GLY A 41 -0.16 -6.91 -21.58
C GLY A 41 0.40 -7.73 -22.75
N LYS A 42 1.40 -8.59 -22.49
CA LYS A 42 1.93 -9.52 -23.50
C LYS A 42 0.89 -10.57 -23.91
N ARG A 43 0.11 -11.11 -22.97
CA ARG A 43 -0.98 -12.07 -23.24
C ARG A 43 -2.10 -11.45 -24.07
N THR A 44 -2.49 -10.21 -23.80
CA THR A 44 -3.51 -9.48 -24.59
C THR A 44 -3.06 -9.26 -26.03
N VAL A 45 -1.79 -8.92 -26.27
CA VAL A 45 -1.25 -8.72 -27.63
C VAL A 45 -1.11 -10.04 -28.40
N ALA A 46 -0.83 -11.14 -27.70
CA ALA A 46 -0.70 -12.47 -28.30
C ALA A 46 -2.05 -13.17 -28.55
N SER A 47 -3.11 -12.78 -27.84
CA SER A 47 -4.45 -13.36 -27.91
C SER A 47 -5.21 -12.92 -29.17
N LYS A 48 -5.73 -13.88 -29.94
CA LYS A 48 -6.72 -13.68 -31.02
C LYS A 48 -8.15 -14.10 -30.61
N ASP A 49 -8.37 -14.37 -29.33
CA ASP A 49 -9.53 -15.11 -28.80
C ASP A 49 -10.63 -14.25 -28.15
N GLU A 50 -11.82 -14.84 -28.00
CA GLU A 50 -13.06 -14.27 -27.41
C GLU A 50 -12.92 -13.72 -25.98
N ASN A 51 -11.82 -14.00 -25.28
CA ASN A 51 -11.55 -13.51 -23.91
C ASN A 51 -10.79 -12.17 -23.85
N GLN A 52 -10.58 -11.50 -24.98
CA GLN A 52 -9.84 -10.25 -25.07
C GLN A 52 -10.46 -9.11 -24.23
N ASP A 53 -11.78 -9.05 -24.13
CA ASP A 53 -12.49 -8.06 -23.32
C ASP A 53 -12.29 -8.28 -21.82
N GLU A 54 -12.25 -9.53 -21.38
CA GLU A 54 -12.00 -9.88 -19.98
C GLU A 54 -10.56 -9.56 -19.57
N LEU A 55 -9.59 -9.90 -20.44
CA LEU A 55 -8.18 -9.54 -20.25
C LEU A 55 -7.98 -8.02 -20.23
N SER A 56 -8.71 -7.28 -21.08
CA SER A 56 -8.64 -5.82 -21.13
C SER A 56 -9.20 -5.18 -19.86
N LYS A 57 -10.32 -5.68 -19.31
CA LYS A 57 -10.88 -5.22 -18.02
C LYS A 57 -9.91 -5.44 -16.87
N LYS A 58 -9.33 -6.65 -16.77
CA LYS A 58 -8.31 -6.99 -15.75
C LYS A 58 -7.10 -6.06 -15.83
N LEU A 59 -6.63 -5.76 -17.05
CA LEU A 59 -5.51 -4.84 -17.27
C LEU A 59 -5.83 -3.41 -16.82
N VAL A 60 -7.05 -2.92 -17.06
CA VAL A 60 -7.50 -1.59 -16.61
C VAL A 60 -7.55 -1.51 -15.09
N GLU A 61 -8.10 -2.53 -14.42
CA GLU A 61 -8.16 -2.58 -12.95
C GLU A 61 -6.77 -2.61 -12.33
N LEU A 62 -5.87 -3.47 -12.82
CA LEU A 62 -4.48 -3.52 -12.34
C LEU A 62 -3.74 -2.20 -12.55
N ARG A 63 -3.94 -1.52 -13.69
CA ARG A 63 -3.37 -0.20 -13.93
C ARG A 63 -3.91 0.85 -12.96
N ARG A 64 -5.20 0.80 -12.63
CA ARG A 64 -5.82 1.68 -11.63
C ARG A 64 -5.19 1.45 -10.26
N ILE A 65 -5.12 0.19 -9.81
CA ILE A 65 -4.54 -0.14 -8.50
C ILE A 65 -3.06 0.25 -8.43
N ARG A 66 -2.28 -0.02 -9.50
CA ARG A 66 -0.89 0.45 -9.60
C ARG A 66 -0.75 1.96 -9.42
N ASN A 67 -1.63 2.73 -10.07
CA ASN A 67 -1.59 4.18 -9.99
C ASN A 67 -1.98 4.67 -8.59
N ASP A 68 -2.96 4.02 -7.95
CA ASP A 68 -3.38 4.32 -6.59
C ASP A 68 -2.27 3.98 -5.57
N SER A 69 -1.58 2.85 -5.71
CA SER A 69 -0.43 2.50 -4.85
C SER A 69 0.75 3.45 -5.08
N LYS A 70 1.01 3.86 -6.32
CA LYS A 70 2.04 4.88 -6.62
C LYS A 70 1.70 6.23 -5.99
N ARG A 71 0.41 6.60 -5.96
CA ARG A 71 -0.05 7.82 -5.28
C ARG A 71 0.16 7.71 -3.77
N ILE A 72 -0.25 6.62 -3.13
CA ILE A 72 -0.01 6.41 -1.70
C ILE A 72 1.48 6.46 -1.37
N PHE A 73 2.32 5.79 -2.17
CA PHE A 73 3.77 5.82 -2.01
C PHE A 73 4.31 7.25 -2.04
N LYS A 74 3.94 8.04 -3.07
CA LYS A 74 4.33 9.45 -3.19
C LYS A 74 3.76 10.31 -2.05
N ASP A 75 2.58 9.99 -1.57
CA ASP A 75 1.91 10.75 -0.51
C ASP A 75 2.49 10.44 0.88
N LEU A 76 3.11 9.27 1.04
CA LEU A 76 3.85 8.86 2.23
C LEU A 76 5.34 9.26 2.16
N GLN A 77 5.90 9.48 0.97
CA GLN A 77 7.31 9.86 0.81
C GLN A 77 7.67 11.22 1.49
N PRO A 78 6.87 12.30 1.39
CA PRO A 78 7.08 13.53 2.18
C PRO A 78 6.99 13.31 3.69
N SER A 79 6.19 12.33 4.12
CA SER A 79 6.09 11.94 5.52
C SER A 79 7.29 11.11 5.96
N SER A 80 7.84 10.32 5.05
CA SER A 80 9.08 9.58 5.26
C SER A 80 10.29 10.51 5.35
N ASP A 81 10.26 11.68 4.73
CA ASP A 81 11.31 12.69 4.86
C ASP A 81 11.52 13.17 6.31
N PHE A 82 10.46 13.18 7.13
CA PHE A 82 10.56 13.37 8.59
C PHE A 82 11.41 12.27 9.26
N TYR A 83 11.22 11.02 8.83
CA TYR A 83 11.97 9.86 9.33
C TYR A 83 13.37 9.74 8.71
N PHE A 84 13.57 10.25 7.49
CA PHE A 84 14.81 10.15 6.71
C PHE A 84 15.62 11.46 6.67
N GLY A 85 15.21 12.48 7.43
CA GLY A 85 15.91 13.76 7.56
C GLY A 85 16.04 14.57 6.27
N ARG A 86 15.20 14.32 5.26
CA ARG A 86 15.24 15.05 3.98
C ARG A 86 14.39 16.32 4.08
N LYS A 87 14.88 17.43 3.52
CA LYS A 87 14.12 18.69 3.46
C LYS A 87 13.13 18.63 2.31
N SER A 88 11.85 18.30 2.53
CA SER A 88 10.84 18.59 1.51
C SER A 88 9.45 18.85 2.09
N TYR A 89 8.80 19.89 1.52
CA TYR A 89 7.38 20.27 1.58
C TYR A 89 6.74 20.44 2.98
N PRO A 90 5.57 21.11 3.11
CA PRO A 90 4.92 21.26 4.41
C PRO A 90 4.69 19.87 5.04
N PRO A 91 4.98 19.70 6.34
CA PRO A 91 4.88 18.42 7.01
C PRO A 91 3.43 17.92 6.93
N ALA A 92 3.24 16.74 6.34
CA ALA A 92 1.94 16.07 6.36
C ALA A 92 1.51 15.84 7.82
N SER A 93 0.23 16.05 8.13
CA SER A 93 -0.23 15.79 9.49
C SER A 93 -0.16 14.29 9.80
N VAL A 94 0.13 13.94 11.04
CA VAL A 94 0.19 12.54 11.49
C VAL A 94 -1.14 11.82 11.26
N SER A 95 -2.26 12.55 11.37
CA SER A 95 -3.59 12.03 11.05
C SER A 95 -3.72 11.65 9.57
N ASP A 96 -3.18 12.46 8.66
CA ASP A 96 -3.20 12.16 7.23
C ASP A 96 -2.34 10.94 6.89
N ILE A 97 -1.19 10.79 7.57
CA ILE A 97 -0.33 9.60 7.45
C ILE A 97 -1.10 8.35 7.87
N VAL A 98 -1.74 8.38 9.04
CA VAL A 98 -2.56 7.27 9.54
C VAL A 98 -3.68 6.93 8.56
N GLY A 99 -4.38 7.93 8.01
CA GLY A 99 -5.42 7.70 7.01
C GLY A 99 -4.90 7.00 5.75
N LYS A 100 -3.72 7.39 5.28
CA LYS A 100 -3.04 6.77 4.13
C LYS A 100 -2.55 5.35 4.43
N VAL A 101 -2.02 5.09 5.63
CA VAL A 101 -1.57 3.74 6.03
C VAL A 101 -2.76 2.78 6.09
N LYS A 102 -3.90 3.22 6.61
CA LYS A 102 -5.13 2.41 6.64
C LYS A 102 -5.64 2.00 5.26
N SER A 103 -5.48 2.86 4.25
CA SER A 103 -5.97 2.53 2.91
C SER A 103 -5.11 1.49 2.19
N ILE A 104 -3.89 1.21 2.68
CA ILE A 104 -3.00 0.18 2.13
C ILE A 104 -3.63 -1.21 2.26
N SER A 105 -4.21 -1.56 3.41
CA SER A 105 -4.83 -2.88 3.62
C SER A 105 -5.96 -3.13 2.63
N MET A 106 -6.77 -2.09 2.33
CA MET A 106 -7.81 -2.19 1.30
C MET A 106 -7.24 -2.39 -0.11
N GLN A 107 -6.12 -1.72 -0.44
CA GLN A 107 -5.43 -1.93 -1.71
C GLN A 107 -4.84 -3.33 -1.85
N VAL A 108 -4.29 -3.88 -0.78
CA VAL A 108 -3.77 -5.26 -0.77
C VAL A 108 -4.91 -6.24 -1.03
N GLN A 109 -6.06 -6.06 -0.38
CA GLN A 109 -7.24 -6.89 -0.60
C GLN A 109 -7.76 -6.80 -2.04
N SER A 110 -7.74 -5.61 -2.66
CA SER A 110 -8.16 -5.48 -4.06
C SER A 110 -7.17 -6.08 -5.06
N LEU A 111 -5.91 -6.32 -4.67
CA LEU A 111 -4.90 -6.96 -5.52
C LEU A 111 -4.91 -8.48 -5.45
N ARG A 112 -5.35 -9.09 -4.34
CA ARG A 112 -5.37 -10.55 -4.16
C ARG A 112 -6.09 -11.35 -5.26
N PRO A 113 -7.16 -10.85 -5.92
CA PRO A 113 -7.76 -11.55 -7.06
C PRO A 113 -6.85 -11.64 -8.29
N PHE A 114 -5.81 -10.81 -8.37
CA PHE A 114 -4.93 -10.70 -9.54
C PHE A 114 -3.50 -11.16 -9.25
N LEU A 115 -3.10 -11.18 -7.99
CA LEU A 115 -1.73 -11.45 -7.55
C LEU A 115 -1.74 -12.43 -6.39
N GLU A 116 -0.84 -13.41 -6.43
CA GLU A 116 -0.52 -14.22 -5.26
C GLU A 116 0.30 -13.39 -4.26
N ILE A 117 -0.41 -12.73 -3.37
CA ILE A 117 0.16 -11.95 -2.26
C ILE A 117 0.26 -12.88 -1.06
N SER A 118 1.49 -13.18 -0.62
CA SER A 118 1.72 -13.95 0.61
C SER A 118 0.95 -13.31 1.77
N GLU A 119 0.26 -14.16 2.53
CA GLU A 119 -0.46 -13.73 3.71
C GLU A 119 0.46 -13.19 4.80
N ASP A 120 1.72 -13.60 4.80
CA ASP A 120 2.70 -13.24 5.82
C ASP A 120 3.58 -12.06 5.38
N MET A 121 3.34 -11.47 4.22
CA MET A 121 4.19 -10.40 3.68
C MET A 121 4.21 -9.14 4.55
N ASP A 122 3.10 -8.84 5.23
CA ASP A 122 2.99 -7.74 6.19
C ASP A 122 3.69 -8.08 7.52
N TYR A 123 3.64 -9.35 7.93
CA TYR A 123 4.33 -9.90 9.10
C TYR A 123 5.86 -9.93 8.91
N GLU A 124 6.34 -10.44 7.77
CA GLU A 124 7.76 -10.50 7.41
C GLU A 124 8.43 -9.12 7.39
N LEU A 125 7.68 -8.09 7.02
CA LEU A 125 8.16 -6.70 7.00
C LEU A 125 7.92 -5.95 8.32
N GLY A 126 7.33 -6.60 9.33
CA GLY A 126 7.03 -5.97 10.61
C GLY A 126 6.04 -4.81 10.53
N VAL A 127 5.20 -4.78 9.48
CA VAL A 127 4.14 -3.77 9.28
C VAL A 127 2.76 -4.28 9.64
N GLU A 128 2.65 -5.57 9.97
CA GLU A 128 1.44 -6.22 10.47
C GLU A 128 0.69 -5.36 11.52
N PRO A 129 1.33 -4.75 12.54
CA PRO A 129 0.60 -3.97 13.54
C PRO A 129 -0.10 -2.72 12.99
N LEU A 130 0.32 -2.25 11.82
CA LEU A 130 -0.27 -1.11 11.11
C LEU A 130 -1.30 -1.52 10.06
N LEU A 131 -1.13 -2.68 9.44
CA LEU A 131 -1.86 -3.09 8.25
C LEU A 131 -2.84 -4.25 8.50
N SER A 132 -2.75 -4.89 9.67
CA SER A 132 -3.44 -6.11 10.03
C SER A 132 -3.86 -6.09 11.51
N ASP A 133 -4.91 -6.85 11.84
CA ASP A 133 -5.38 -7.10 13.21
C ASP A 133 -4.99 -8.50 13.72
N ARG A 134 -4.04 -9.18 13.06
CA ARG A 134 -3.61 -10.55 13.36
C ARG A 134 -2.86 -10.66 14.69
N VAL A 135 -2.20 -9.59 15.15
CA VAL A 135 -1.54 -9.58 16.46
C VAL A 135 -2.39 -8.84 17.51
N ALA A 136 -2.91 -9.62 18.46
CA ALA A 136 -3.41 -9.10 19.72
C ALA A 136 -2.21 -8.65 20.56
N TRP A 137 -2.04 -7.34 20.72
CA TRP A 137 -1.04 -6.83 21.66
C TRP A 137 -1.64 -6.74 23.06
N ALA A 138 -0.98 -7.42 24.00
CA ALA A 138 -1.13 -7.27 25.45
C ALA A 138 -0.54 -5.94 25.95
#